data_AF-A0A7J6AVJ6-F1
#
_entry.id   AF-A0A7J6AVJ6-F1
#
_cell.length_a   1.000
_cell.length_b   1.000
_cell.length_c   1.000
_cell.angle_alpha   90.00
_cell.angle_beta   90.00
_cell.angle_gamma   90.00
#
_symmetry.space_group_name_H-M   'P 1'
#
loop_
_entity.id
_entity.type
_entity.pdbx_description
1 polymer ?
#
loop_
_entity_poly.entity_id
_entity_poly.type
_entity_poly.pdbx_seq_one_letter_code
_entity_poly.pdbx_strand_id
1 'polypeptide(L)'
;SVADWVKIRDAPAPWAELEFENVIITLQSDIIRELDHPDEVAALWDSIMKGVADLAAKPAKFQRKERFVADVQISHGFMHAGYPVMIHSESAAALLNPEMARTQGIWGVIHELGHNQQRSVWEFPPNTTEGTCNLWAVYVHEEVLRVNRAKAHPGMSPEIRKARAENYAKGGRKLENWSVWTALETYLQLQDKFGWVAFKKVFAVYHGITNVPKNRDGKMNLYAETFSKAVNMNLAPFFKAWGWPIQPSTEETLRNLPVWHDHPMAQYA
;
A
#
# COMPACT_ATOMS: atom_id res chain seq x y z
N SER A 1 -25.22 -19.11 -7.95
CA SER A 1 -24.93 -19.80 -6.67
C SER A 1 -23.67 -20.66 -6.83
N VAL A 2 -23.10 -21.24 -5.77
CA VAL A 2 -22.02 -22.25 -5.90
C VAL A 2 -22.47 -23.42 -6.79
N ALA A 3 -23.71 -23.86 -6.67
CA ALA A 3 -24.27 -24.94 -7.48
C ALA A 3 -24.36 -24.60 -8.98
N ASP A 4 -24.61 -23.33 -9.33
CA ASP A 4 -24.60 -22.91 -10.74
C ASP A 4 -23.18 -22.79 -11.27
N TRP A 5 -22.25 -22.31 -10.43
CA TRP A 5 -20.83 -22.17 -10.78
C TRP A 5 -20.21 -23.50 -11.21
N VAL A 6 -20.39 -24.56 -10.42
CA VAL A 6 -19.87 -25.90 -10.73
C VAL A 6 -20.37 -26.42 -12.08
N LYS A 7 -21.54 -25.98 -12.55
CA LYS A 7 -22.08 -26.36 -13.87
C LYS A 7 -21.48 -25.58 -15.03
N ILE A 8 -21.03 -24.35 -14.80
CA ILE A 8 -20.56 -23.44 -15.87
C ILE A 8 -19.03 -23.34 -15.93
N ARG A 9 -18.31 -23.73 -14.88
CA ARG A 9 -16.84 -23.65 -14.84
C ARG A 9 -16.16 -24.51 -15.91
N ASP A 10 -16.86 -25.48 -16.49
CA ASP A 10 -16.38 -26.34 -17.59
C ASP A 10 -16.80 -25.84 -18.99
N ALA A 11 -17.37 -24.62 -19.09
CA ALA A 11 -17.73 -24.02 -20.37
C ALA A 11 -16.50 -23.88 -21.31
N PRO A 12 -16.66 -24.04 -22.64
CA PRO A 12 -15.53 -24.18 -23.57
C PRO A 12 -14.78 -22.87 -23.85
N ALA A 13 -15.21 -21.73 -23.29
CA ALA A 13 -14.53 -20.46 -23.50
C ALA A 13 -13.07 -20.52 -23.00
N PRO A 14 -12.11 -19.94 -23.73
CA PRO A 14 -10.70 -19.95 -23.32
C PRO A 14 -10.39 -19.08 -22.10
N TRP A 15 -11.27 -18.12 -21.80
CA TRP A 15 -11.16 -17.20 -20.67
C TRP A 15 -12.40 -17.24 -19.80
N ALA A 16 -12.20 -17.03 -18.51
CA ALA A 16 -13.24 -16.90 -17.50
C ALA A 16 -13.16 -15.53 -16.84
N GLU A 17 -14.32 -15.02 -16.41
CA GLU A 17 -14.43 -13.83 -15.56
C GLU A 17 -15.13 -14.18 -14.26
N LEU A 18 -14.51 -13.82 -13.14
CA LEU A 18 -15.11 -13.85 -11.82
C LEU A 18 -15.36 -12.42 -11.37
N GLU A 19 -16.63 -12.08 -11.17
CA GLU A 19 -17.05 -10.77 -10.71
C GLU A 19 -17.50 -10.84 -9.24
N PHE A 20 -16.80 -10.09 -8.38
CA PHE A 20 -17.12 -9.91 -6.95
C PHE A 20 -17.53 -8.46 -6.67
N GLU A 21 -17.87 -8.12 -5.42
CA GLU A 21 -18.44 -6.80 -5.07
C GLU A 21 -17.58 -5.62 -5.56
N ASN A 22 -16.26 -5.68 -5.37
CA ASN A 22 -15.33 -4.59 -5.65
C ASN A 22 -14.25 -4.93 -6.69
N VAL A 23 -14.21 -6.17 -7.21
CA VAL A 23 -13.15 -6.60 -8.13
C VAL A 23 -13.68 -7.56 -9.18
N ILE A 24 -13.13 -7.47 -10.40
CA ILE A 24 -13.34 -8.43 -11.50
C ILE A 24 -11.99 -9.08 -11.80
N ILE A 25 -11.97 -10.40 -11.95
CA ILE A 25 -10.77 -11.17 -12.28
C ILE A 25 -10.98 -11.87 -13.61
N THR A 26 -10.13 -11.56 -14.58
CA THR A 26 -10.12 -12.19 -15.92
C THR A 26 -8.86 -13.04 -16.06
N LEU A 27 -9.02 -14.33 -16.36
CA LEU A 27 -7.90 -15.29 -16.47
C LEU A 27 -8.26 -16.48 -17.37
N GLN A 28 -7.29 -17.32 -17.71
CA GLN A 28 -7.49 -18.50 -18.55
C GLN A 28 -8.42 -19.51 -17.86
N SER A 29 -9.37 -20.07 -18.60
CA SER A 29 -10.43 -20.92 -18.02
C SER A 29 -9.93 -22.24 -17.42
N ASP A 30 -8.74 -22.71 -17.80
CA ASP A 30 -8.13 -23.91 -17.24
C ASP A 30 -7.87 -23.77 -15.73
N ILE A 31 -7.54 -22.58 -15.25
CA ILE A 31 -7.26 -22.29 -13.83
C ILE A 31 -8.53 -22.44 -12.95
N ILE A 32 -9.73 -22.28 -13.52
CA ILE A 32 -10.99 -22.32 -12.76
C ILE A 32 -11.72 -23.66 -12.82
N ARG A 33 -11.22 -24.63 -13.61
CA ARG A 33 -11.89 -25.94 -13.80
C ARG A 33 -12.06 -26.70 -12.49
N GLU A 34 -11.12 -26.55 -11.57
CA GLU A 34 -11.12 -27.20 -10.25
C GLU A 34 -11.55 -26.27 -9.11
N LEU A 35 -12.03 -25.05 -9.41
CA LEU A 35 -12.50 -24.13 -8.37
C LEU A 35 -13.90 -24.56 -7.90
N ASP A 36 -14.01 -25.36 -6.84
CA ASP A 36 -15.31 -25.77 -6.26
C ASP A 36 -15.98 -24.66 -5.43
N HIS A 37 -15.17 -23.81 -4.79
CA HIS A 37 -15.61 -22.84 -3.79
C HIS A 37 -15.31 -21.39 -4.21
N PRO A 38 -16.00 -20.85 -5.23
CA PRO A 38 -15.83 -19.45 -5.65
C PRO A 38 -16.31 -18.46 -4.58
N ASP A 39 -17.14 -18.91 -3.63
CA ASP A 39 -17.62 -18.15 -2.48
C ASP A 39 -16.52 -17.88 -1.46
N GLU A 40 -15.56 -18.80 -1.27
CA GLU A 40 -14.38 -18.55 -0.44
C GLU A 40 -13.45 -17.51 -1.08
N VAL A 41 -13.30 -17.57 -2.40
CA VAL A 41 -12.57 -16.54 -3.18
C VAL A 41 -13.29 -15.20 -3.10
N ALA A 42 -14.62 -15.18 -3.20
CA ALA A 42 -15.42 -13.96 -3.03
C ALA A 42 -15.22 -13.36 -1.63
N ALA A 43 -15.25 -14.16 -0.58
CA ALA A 43 -15.06 -13.72 0.80
C ALA A 43 -13.64 -13.17 1.03
N LEU A 44 -12.62 -13.81 0.46
CA LEU A 44 -11.25 -13.31 0.46
C LEU A 44 -11.18 -11.91 -0.17
N TRP A 45 -11.64 -11.78 -1.41
CA TRP A 45 -11.53 -10.53 -2.15
C TRP A 45 -12.40 -9.41 -1.59
N ASP A 46 -13.58 -9.72 -1.06
CA ASP A 46 -14.40 -8.74 -0.34
C ASP A 46 -13.65 -8.19 0.89
N SER A 47 -12.99 -9.06 1.66
CA SER A 47 -12.18 -8.63 2.82
C SER A 47 -10.97 -7.78 2.42
N ILE A 48 -10.25 -8.18 1.36
CA ILE A 48 -9.10 -7.44 0.83
C ILE A 48 -9.53 -6.05 0.34
N MET A 49 -10.56 -5.99 -0.50
CA MET A 49 -10.99 -4.72 -1.10
C MET A 49 -11.58 -3.76 -0.06
N LYS A 50 -12.27 -4.29 0.96
CA LYS A 50 -12.67 -3.50 2.14
C LYS A 50 -11.45 -2.92 2.86
N GLY A 51 -10.41 -3.72 3.08
CA GLY A 51 -9.14 -3.26 3.66
C GLY A 51 -8.45 -2.19 2.82
N VAL A 52 -8.44 -2.34 1.49
CA VAL A 52 -7.89 -1.35 0.56
C VAL A 52 -8.62 -0.01 0.66
N ALA A 53 -9.96 -0.02 0.64
CA ALA A 53 -10.78 1.18 0.84
C ALA A 53 -10.58 1.81 2.23
N ASP A 54 -10.54 0.97 3.27
CA ASP A 54 -10.41 1.39 4.65
C ASP A 54 -9.09 2.11 4.92
N LEU A 55 -7.95 1.57 4.47
CA LEU A 55 -6.68 2.30 4.55
C LEU A 55 -6.76 3.60 3.77
N ALA A 56 -7.32 3.58 2.55
CA ALA A 56 -7.46 4.76 1.71
C ALA A 56 -8.47 5.79 2.25
N ALA A 57 -9.15 5.53 3.38
CA ALA A 57 -10.21 6.34 3.94
C ALA A 57 -11.33 6.65 2.93
N LYS A 58 -11.74 5.64 2.15
CA LYS A 58 -12.80 5.69 1.13
C LYS A 58 -13.98 4.80 1.54
N PRO A 59 -15.17 4.98 0.94
CA PRO A 59 -16.28 4.05 1.13
C PRO A 59 -15.89 2.61 0.79
N ALA A 60 -16.39 1.65 1.59
CA ALA A 60 -16.08 0.23 1.44
C ALA A 60 -16.49 -0.35 0.07
N LYS A 61 -17.55 0.20 -0.54
CA LYS A 61 -17.97 -0.13 -1.90
C LYS A 61 -17.36 0.87 -2.88
N PHE A 62 -16.64 0.35 -3.86
CA PHE A 62 -16.00 1.16 -4.88
C PHE A 62 -17.04 1.63 -5.89
N GLN A 63 -16.91 2.89 -6.35
CA GLN A 63 -17.77 3.42 -7.42
C GLN A 63 -17.60 2.65 -8.73
N ARG A 64 -16.38 2.18 -8.97
CA ARG A 64 -16.00 1.31 -10.08
C ARG A 64 -15.13 0.19 -9.51
N LYS A 65 -15.48 -1.06 -9.81
CA LYS A 65 -14.70 -2.23 -9.41
C LYS A 65 -13.27 -2.10 -9.95
N GLU A 66 -12.30 -2.63 -9.21
CA GLU A 66 -10.98 -2.88 -9.79
C GLU A 66 -11.04 -4.07 -10.74
N ARG A 67 -10.08 -4.18 -11.64
CA ARG A 67 -10.02 -5.28 -12.61
C ARG A 67 -8.62 -5.86 -12.67
N PHE A 68 -8.51 -7.16 -12.44
CA PHE A 68 -7.31 -7.94 -12.75
C PHE A 68 -7.47 -8.63 -14.10
N VAL A 69 -6.41 -8.63 -14.89
CA VAL A 69 -6.28 -9.45 -16.09
C VAL A 69 -4.96 -10.20 -16.00
N ALA A 70 -5.04 -11.54 -16.02
CA ALA A 70 -3.87 -12.39 -16.01
C ALA A 70 -3.51 -12.84 -17.42
N ASP A 71 -2.39 -12.35 -17.96
CA ASP A 71 -1.99 -12.58 -19.36
C ASP A 71 -0.52 -13.02 -19.44
N VAL A 72 -0.17 -13.76 -20.49
CA VAL A 72 1.22 -14.12 -20.82
C VAL A 72 2.00 -12.92 -21.36
N GLN A 73 1.32 -11.98 -22.03
CA GLN A 73 1.93 -10.80 -22.62
C GLN A 73 1.36 -9.53 -21.98
N ILE A 74 2.08 -9.00 -21.00
CA ILE A 74 1.77 -7.73 -20.35
C ILE A 74 2.74 -6.63 -20.78
N SER A 75 2.35 -5.37 -20.59
CA SER A 75 3.12 -4.24 -21.14
C SER A 75 4.41 -3.95 -20.38
N HIS A 76 4.47 -4.27 -19.08
CA HIS A 76 5.59 -3.95 -18.20
C HIS A 76 5.74 -4.98 -17.08
N GLY A 77 6.99 -5.33 -16.75
CA GLY A 77 7.34 -6.12 -15.57
C GLY A 77 6.66 -7.50 -15.51
N PHE A 78 6.39 -7.95 -14.29
CA PHE A 78 5.67 -9.20 -14.00
C PHE A 78 4.23 -8.94 -13.54
N MET A 79 3.98 -7.75 -12.99
CA MET A 79 2.67 -7.18 -12.69
C MET A 79 2.77 -5.67 -12.91
N HIS A 80 1.66 -5.02 -13.24
CA HIS A 80 1.59 -3.56 -13.24
C HIS A 80 0.17 -3.04 -12.96
N ALA A 81 0.11 -1.94 -12.23
CA ALA A 81 -1.13 -1.24 -11.90
C ALA A 81 -1.78 -0.57 -13.13
N GLY A 82 -3.01 -0.11 -12.93
CA GLY A 82 -3.83 0.50 -13.97
C GLY A 82 -5.29 0.03 -13.89
N TYR A 83 -6.02 0.26 -14.98
CA TYR A 83 -7.35 -0.29 -15.16
C TYR A 83 -7.43 -0.91 -16.57
N PRO A 84 -7.06 -2.19 -16.72
CA PRO A 84 -6.87 -3.19 -15.65
C PRO A 84 -5.51 -3.13 -14.92
N VAL A 85 -5.45 -3.75 -13.74
CA VAL A 85 -4.22 -4.28 -13.15
C VAL A 85 -3.85 -5.54 -13.93
N MET A 86 -2.68 -5.54 -14.55
CA MET A 86 -2.18 -6.68 -15.33
C MET A 86 -1.27 -7.52 -14.45
N ILE A 87 -1.44 -8.83 -14.50
CA ILE A 87 -0.54 -9.78 -13.85
C ILE A 87 -0.07 -10.83 -14.86
N HIS A 88 1.14 -11.33 -14.72
CA HIS A 88 1.59 -12.45 -15.53
C HIS A 88 0.75 -13.70 -15.22
N SER A 89 0.39 -14.48 -16.23
CA SER A 89 -0.50 -15.65 -16.11
C SER A 89 0.00 -16.69 -15.10
N GLU A 90 1.32 -16.79 -14.90
CA GLU A 90 1.94 -17.65 -13.88
C GLU A 90 1.46 -17.35 -12.45
N SER A 91 1.00 -16.13 -12.18
CA SER A 91 0.45 -15.73 -10.86
C SER A 91 -1.06 -15.83 -10.77
N ALA A 92 -1.75 -16.23 -11.84
CA ALA A 92 -3.22 -16.20 -11.89
C ALA A 92 -3.87 -17.09 -10.82
N ALA A 93 -3.33 -18.29 -10.62
CA ALA A 93 -3.84 -19.23 -9.61
C ALA A 93 -3.77 -18.67 -8.18
N ALA A 94 -2.78 -17.81 -7.89
CA ALA A 94 -2.65 -17.17 -6.57
C ALA A 94 -3.83 -16.23 -6.26
N LEU A 95 -4.49 -15.64 -7.28
CA LEU A 95 -5.68 -14.82 -7.08
C LEU A 95 -6.88 -15.63 -6.58
N LEU A 96 -6.89 -16.94 -6.81
CA LEU A 96 -8.00 -17.83 -6.51
C LEU A 96 -7.71 -18.76 -5.33
N ASN A 97 -6.61 -18.54 -4.59
CA ASN A 97 -6.18 -19.41 -3.51
C ASN A 97 -6.22 -18.69 -2.14
N PRO A 98 -7.36 -18.76 -1.41
CA PRO A 98 -7.49 -18.15 -0.08
C PRO A 98 -6.49 -18.66 0.95
N GLU A 99 -6.14 -19.95 0.92
CA GLU A 99 -5.18 -20.53 1.85
C GLU A 99 -3.78 -19.93 1.63
N MET A 100 -3.31 -19.90 0.39
CA MET A 100 -2.04 -19.28 0.03
C MET A 100 -2.01 -17.80 0.41
N ALA A 101 -3.08 -17.05 0.11
CA ALA A 101 -3.16 -15.64 0.47
C ALA A 101 -3.03 -15.41 1.99
N ARG A 102 -3.58 -16.30 2.82
CA ARG A 102 -3.53 -16.19 4.29
C ARG A 102 -2.25 -16.75 4.92
N THR A 103 -1.52 -17.62 4.22
CA THR A 103 -0.32 -18.29 4.77
C THR A 103 0.98 -17.69 4.23
N GLN A 104 1.05 -17.46 2.92
CA GLN A 104 2.23 -16.95 2.21
C GLN A 104 2.10 -15.47 1.84
N GLY A 105 0.86 -14.99 1.66
CA GLY A 105 0.59 -13.64 1.18
C GLY A 105 0.58 -13.55 -0.35
N ILE A 106 0.06 -12.42 -0.84
CA ILE A 106 -0.04 -12.08 -2.26
C ILE A 106 0.49 -10.66 -2.48
N TRP A 107 1.71 -10.40 -2.00
CA TRP A 107 2.31 -9.06 -1.92
C TRP A 107 2.25 -8.28 -3.23
N GLY A 108 2.71 -8.87 -4.34
CA GLY A 108 2.74 -8.20 -5.65
C GLY A 108 1.36 -7.73 -6.10
N VAL A 109 0.34 -8.58 -5.94
CA VAL A 109 -1.04 -8.25 -6.33
C VAL A 109 -1.60 -7.08 -5.51
N ILE A 110 -1.34 -7.05 -4.21
CA ILE A 110 -1.79 -5.94 -3.35
C ILE A 110 -0.95 -4.67 -3.58
N HIS A 111 0.34 -4.82 -3.91
CA HIS A 111 1.21 -3.72 -4.29
C HIS A 111 0.64 -2.95 -5.49
N GLU A 112 0.17 -3.66 -6.52
CA GLU A 112 -0.48 -3.03 -7.68
C GLU A 112 -1.80 -2.32 -7.32
N LEU A 113 -2.61 -2.90 -6.42
CA LEU A 113 -3.79 -2.20 -5.90
C LEU A 113 -3.40 -0.95 -5.10
N GLY A 114 -2.27 -0.98 -4.40
CA GLY A 114 -1.70 0.15 -3.69
C GLY A 114 -1.37 1.31 -4.64
N HIS A 115 -0.80 1.02 -5.81
CA HIS A 115 -0.59 2.04 -6.85
C HIS A 115 -1.89 2.71 -7.28
N ASN A 116 -2.99 1.96 -7.45
CA ASN A 116 -4.30 2.53 -7.78
C ASN A 116 -4.88 3.41 -6.66
N GLN A 117 -4.35 3.33 -5.43
CA GLN A 117 -4.76 4.20 -4.32
C GLN A 117 -3.84 5.40 -4.07
N GLN A 118 -2.66 5.45 -4.69
CA GLN A 118 -1.77 6.60 -4.60
C GLN A 118 -2.44 7.86 -5.16
N ARG A 119 -2.19 9.02 -4.53
CA ARG A 119 -2.70 10.30 -4.99
C ARG A 119 -1.59 11.33 -5.08
N SER A 120 -1.51 12.01 -6.21
CA SER A 120 -0.48 13.02 -6.50
C SER A 120 -0.34 14.11 -5.43
N VAL A 121 -1.36 14.35 -4.61
CA VAL A 121 -1.38 15.36 -3.53
C VAL A 121 -0.47 15.04 -2.35
N TRP A 122 -0.13 13.77 -2.10
CA TRP A 122 0.78 13.36 -1.02
C TRP A 122 1.96 12.52 -1.50
N GLU A 123 2.08 12.30 -2.81
CA GLU A 123 3.19 11.58 -3.41
C GLU A 123 4.36 12.51 -3.77
N PHE A 124 5.57 11.96 -3.70
CA PHE A 124 6.84 12.59 -4.09
C PHE A 124 7.57 11.76 -5.17
N PRO A 125 7.05 11.66 -6.40
CA PRO A 125 7.72 10.89 -7.46
C PRO A 125 9.12 11.46 -7.80
N PRO A 126 10.09 10.60 -8.16
CA PRO A 126 9.97 9.14 -8.24
C PRO A 126 10.17 8.42 -6.89
N ASN A 127 10.56 9.15 -5.84
CA ASN A 127 10.98 8.58 -4.56
C ASN A 127 9.93 7.65 -3.93
N THR A 128 8.65 8.05 -3.97
CA THR A 128 7.55 7.30 -3.33
C THR A 128 6.75 6.42 -4.26
N THR A 129 6.96 6.47 -5.58
CA THR A 129 6.14 5.72 -6.55
C THR A 129 6.07 4.24 -6.18
N GLU A 130 7.22 3.60 -5.96
CA GLU A 130 7.33 2.20 -5.52
C GLU A 130 7.38 2.05 -3.99
N GLY A 131 7.26 3.16 -3.25
CA GLY A 131 7.38 3.22 -1.80
C GLY A 131 6.02 3.17 -1.12
N THR A 132 5.17 4.16 -1.34
CA THR A 132 3.91 4.31 -0.60
C THR A 132 2.81 3.35 -1.06
N CYS A 133 2.86 2.82 -2.30
CA CYS A 133 1.97 1.73 -2.73
C CYS A 133 2.08 0.52 -1.78
N ASN A 134 3.27 0.26 -1.24
CA ASN A 134 3.51 -0.81 -0.28
C ASN A 134 2.85 -0.58 1.09
N LEU A 135 2.33 0.61 1.41
CA LEU A 135 1.52 0.80 2.62
C LEU A 135 0.27 -0.09 2.58
N TRP A 136 -0.35 -0.24 1.41
CA TRP A 136 -1.48 -1.15 1.22
C TRP A 136 -1.06 -2.60 1.32
N ALA A 137 0.10 -2.97 0.74
CA ALA A 137 0.63 -4.32 0.85
C ALA A 137 0.85 -4.69 2.33
N VAL A 138 1.51 -3.83 3.12
CA VAL A 138 1.71 -4.06 4.55
C VAL A 138 0.38 -4.14 5.29
N TYR A 139 -0.52 -3.16 5.08
CA TYR A 139 -1.80 -3.07 5.77
C TYR A 139 -2.68 -4.30 5.55
N VAL A 140 -2.89 -4.70 4.29
CA VAL A 140 -3.76 -5.83 3.96
C VAL A 140 -3.18 -7.13 4.50
N HIS A 141 -1.87 -7.36 4.38
CA HIS A 141 -1.27 -8.57 4.91
C HIS A 141 -1.42 -8.66 6.43
N GLU A 142 -1.19 -7.56 7.15
CA GLU A 142 -1.29 -7.52 8.60
C GLU A 142 -2.73 -7.55 9.12
N GLU A 143 -3.58 -6.64 8.65
CA GLU A 143 -4.89 -6.38 9.23
C GLU A 143 -6.01 -7.22 8.63
N VAL A 144 -5.86 -7.67 7.39
CA VAL A 144 -6.91 -8.43 6.69
C VAL A 144 -6.54 -9.90 6.60
N LEU A 145 -5.35 -10.21 6.11
CA LEU A 145 -4.89 -11.59 5.91
C LEU A 145 -4.33 -12.21 7.20
N ARG A 146 -4.04 -11.39 8.21
CA ARG A 146 -3.46 -11.80 9.51
C ARG A 146 -2.10 -12.51 9.36
N VAL A 147 -1.37 -12.17 8.30
CA VAL A 147 0.01 -12.58 8.07
C VAL A 147 0.91 -11.73 8.95
N ASN A 148 1.85 -12.37 9.66
CA ASN A 148 2.86 -11.64 10.41
C ASN A 148 3.65 -10.74 9.45
N ARG A 149 3.65 -9.42 9.70
CA ARG A 149 4.33 -8.41 8.89
C ARG A 149 5.77 -8.78 8.53
N ALA A 150 6.53 -9.30 9.48
CA ALA A 150 7.94 -9.66 9.27
C ALA A 150 8.13 -10.83 8.29
N LYS A 151 7.07 -11.61 8.03
CA LYS A 151 7.03 -12.73 7.10
C LYS A 151 6.30 -12.41 5.79
N ALA A 152 5.59 -11.29 5.72
CA ALA A 152 4.80 -10.90 4.55
C ALA A 152 5.67 -10.56 3.33
N HIS A 153 6.90 -10.07 3.54
CA HIS A 153 7.88 -9.83 2.49
C HIS A 153 9.30 -9.81 3.08
N PRO A 154 10.34 -10.29 2.38
CA PRO A 154 11.72 -10.29 2.91
C PRO A 154 12.19 -8.91 3.38
N GLY A 155 11.81 -7.85 2.64
CA GLY A 155 12.10 -6.45 2.99
C GLY A 155 11.46 -5.94 4.30
N MET A 156 10.58 -6.72 4.92
CA MET A 156 9.88 -6.35 6.15
C MET A 156 10.50 -6.95 7.42
N SER A 157 11.55 -7.78 7.30
CA SER A 157 12.21 -8.31 8.50
C SER A 157 12.77 -7.17 9.37
N PRO A 158 12.71 -7.28 10.70
CA PRO A 158 13.22 -6.23 11.60
C PRO A 158 14.68 -5.87 11.34
N GLU A 159 15.51 -6.87 11.00
CA GLU A 159 16.93 -6.70 10.74
C GLU A 159 17.17 -5.89 9.46
N ILE A 160 16.44 -6.20 8.39
CA ILE A 160 16.54 -5.48 7.11
C ILE A 160 16.02 -4.05 7.27
N ARG A 161 14.89 -3.85 7.96
CA ARG A 161 14.33 -2.52 8.23
C ARG A 161 15.29 -1.65 9.05
N LYS A 162 15.88 -2.20 10.12
CA LYS A 162 16.89 -1.50 10.94
C LYS A 162 18.13 -1.15 10.12
N ALA A 163 18.71 -2.11 9.40
CA ALA A 163 19.89 -1.90 8.58
C ALA A 163 19.65 -0.83 7.50
N ARG A 164 18.44 -0.79 6.92
CA ARG A 164 18.06 0.23 5.94
C ARG A 164 18.08 1.64 6.51
N ALA A 165 17.46 1.86 7.68
CA ALA A 165 17.44 3.15 8.35
C ALA A 165 18.87 3.61 8.73
N GLU A 166 19.67 2.69 9.28
CA GLU A 166 21.07 2.96 9.65
C GLU A 166 21.94 3.31 8.45
N ASN A 167 21.86 2.52 7.37
CA ASN A 167 22.65 2.76 6.15
C ASN A 167 22.28 4.08 5.48
N TYR A 168 20.99 4.43 5.45
CA TYR A 168 20.55 5.72 4.91
C TYR A 168 21.07 6.90 5.74
N ALA A 169 21.04 6.78 7.07
CA ALA A 169 21.61 7.79 7.97
C ALA A 169 23.12 7.96 7.76
N LYS A 170 23.88 6.86 7.73
CA LYS A 170 25.33 6.85 7.46
C LYS A 170 25.68 7.38 6.07
N GLY A 171 24.81 7.16 5.09
CA GLY A 171 24.93 7.68 3.73
C GLY A 171 24.68 9.19 3.60
N GLY A 172 24.48 9.90 4.71
CA GLY A 172 24.30 11.35 4.73
C GLY A 172 22.87 11.82 4.51
N ARG A 173 21.86 10.93 4.59
CA ARG A 173 20.42 11.27 4.52
C ARG A 173 20.05 12.03 3.23
N LYS A 174 20.68 11.66 2.14
CA LYS A 174 20.53 12.29 0.83
C LYS A 174 19.21 11.88 0.20
N LEU A 175 18.32 12.85 -0.09
CA LEU A 175 16.98 12.56 -0.63
C LEU A 175 17.01 11.85 -2.00
N GLU A 176 18.08 11.99 -2.79
CA GLU A 176 18.25 11.19 -4.00
C GLU A 176 18.32 9.68 -3.73
N ASN A 177 18.76 9.28 -2.52
CA ASN A 177 18.83 7.89 -2.07
C ASN A 177 17.61 7.47 -1.22
N TRP A 178 16.68 8.39 -0.95
CA TRP A 178 15.43 8.12 -0.26
C TRP A 178 14.38 7.60 -1.25
N SER A 179 14.46 6.34 -1.65
CA SER A 179 13.56 5.77 -2.66
C SER A 179 13.02 4.40 -2.26
N VAL A 180 11.88 4.01 -2.84
CA VAL A 180 11.28 2.67 -2.71
C VAL A 180 11.18 2.23 -1.24
N TRP A 181 11.99 1.25 -0.82
CA TRP A 181 12.02 0.70 0.54
C TRP A 181 12.53 1.70 1.58
N THR A 182 13.53 2.53 1.22
CA THR A 182 14.05 3.56 2.12
C THR A 182 13.01 4.64 2.37
N ALA A 183 12.27 5.00 1.32
CA ALA A 183 11.15 5.92 1.46
C ALA A 183 10.03 5.31 2.31
N LEU A 184 9.64 4.07 2.03
CA LEU A 184 8.64 3.33 2.80
C LEU A 184 8.98 3.26 4.30
N GLU A 185 10.25 3.06 4.66
CA GLU A 185 10.68 2.94 6.06
C GLU A 185 10.33 4.18 6.89
N THR A 186 10.38 5.38 6.32
CA THR A 186 9.92 6.62 6.99
C THR A 186 8.45 6.50 7.42
N TYR A 187 7.59 5.99 6.54
CA TYR A 187 6.18 5.79 6.83
C TYR A 187 5.95 4.64 7.80
N LEU A 188 6.71 3.55 7.69
CA LEU A 188 6.58 2.42 8.61
C LEU A 188 6.97 2.79 10.04
N GLN A 189 7.96 3.67 10.25
CA GLN A 189 8.27 4.18 11.59
C GLN A 189 7.17 5.07 12.18
N LEU A 190 6.47 5.85 11.33
CA LEU A 190 5.25 6.55 11.75
C LEU A 190 4.15 5.55 12.12
N GLN A 191 4.00 4.49 11.34
CA GLN A 191 3.01 3.44 11.59
C GLN A 191 3.33 2.70 12.91
N ASP A 192 4.59 2.35 13.16
CA ASP A 192 5.02 1.66 14.38
C ASP A 192 4.72 2.50 15.64
N LYS A 193 4.80 3.85 15.54
CA LYS A 193 4.53 4.76 16.66
C LYS A 193 3.05 5.10 16.82
N PHE A 194 2.32 5.37 15.74
CA PHE A 194 0.99 5.99 15.78
C PHE A 194 -0.14 5.07 15.26
N GLY A 195 0.21 3.91 14.70
CA GLY A 195 -0.72 2.94 14.17
C GLY A 195 -1.42 3.37 12.87
N TRP A 196 -2.19 2.44 12.29
CA TRP A 196 -2.91 2.67 11.03
C TRP A 196 -4.01 3.72 11.12
N VAL A 197 -4.58 3.94 12.32
CA VAL A 197 -5.58 4.98 12.56
C VAL A 197 -5.04 6.37 12.20
N ALA A 198 -3.74 6.64 12.45
CA ALA A 198 -3.11 7.89 12.05
C ALA A 198 -3.09 8.08 10.52
N PHE A 199 -2.72 7.04 9.77
CA PHE A 199 -2.70 7.06 8.31
C PHE A 199 -4.09 7.32 7.73
N LYS A 200 -5.12 6.62 8.23
CA LYS A 200 -6.50 6.83 7.80
C LYS A 200 -6.97 8.26 8.04
N LYS A 201 -6.63 8.86 9.20
CA LYS A 201 -6.92 10.29 9.48
C LYS A 201 -6.22 11.20 8.48
N VAL A 202 -4.93 10.97 8.20
CA VAL A 202 -4.15 11.77 7.24
C VAL A 202 -4.74 11.67 5.84
N PHE A 203 -5.01 10.47 5.34
CA PHE A 203 -5.60 10.30 4.00
C PHE A 203 -7.01 10.89 3.90
N ALA A 204 -7.83 10.79 4.97
CA ALA A 204 -9.13 11.46 5.04
C ALA A 204 -9.00 12.98 4.91
N VAL A 205 -8.03 13.60 5.60
CA VAL A 205 -7.77 15.05 5.48
C VAL A 205 -7.41 15.41 4.03
N TYR A 206 -6.54 14.64 3.39
CA TYR A 206 -6.15 14.89 2.00
C TYR A 206 -7.27 14.67 0.95
N HIS A 207 -8.36 13.99 1.28
CA HIS A 207 -9.56 13.99 0.42
C HIS A 207 -10.22 15.37 0.36
N GLY A 208 -10.05 16.21 1.39
CA GLY A 208 -10.61 17.56 1.47
C GLY A 208 -9.63 18.71 1.16
N ILE A 209 -8.31 18.48 1.15
CA ILE A 209 -7.35 19.55 0.84
C ILE A 209 -7.38 19.89 -0.65
N THR A 210 -7.60 21.16 -0.96
CA THR A 210 -7.61 21.70 -2.34
C THR A 210 -6.34 22.47 -2.71
N ASN A 211 -5.65 23.07 -1.72
CA ASN A 211 -4.50 23.95 -1.95
C ASN A 211 -3.16 23.26 -1.67
N VAL A 212 -2.92 22.13 -2.32
CA VAL A 212 -1.68 21.36 -2.17
C VAL A 212 -0.55 22.02 -2.98
N PRO A 213 0.64 22.24 -2.39
CA PRO A 213 1.80 22.73 -3.12
C PRO A 213 2.15 21.85 -4.34
N LYS A 214 2.59 22.47 -5.43
CA LYS A 214 2.98 21.71 -6.63
C LYS A 214 4.41 21.17 -6.57
N ASN A 215 5.31 21.86 -5.87
CA ASN A 215 6.70 21.45 -5.70
C ASN A 215 6.86 20.44 -4.55
N ARG A 216 7.91 19.61 -4.63
CA ARG A 216 8.19 18.53 -3.68
C ARG A 216 8.32 19.03 -2.24
N ASP A 217 9.14 20.06 -2.02
CA ASP A 217 9.46 20.54 -0.68
C ASP A 217 8.22 21.09 0.04
N GLY A 218 7.37 21.82 -0.68
CA GLY A 218 6.10 22.28 -0.17
C GLY A 218 5.17 21.13 0.21
N LYS A 219 5.09 20.07 -0.62
CA LYS A 219 4.28 18.88 -0.27
C LYS A 219 4.84 18.13 0.94
N MET A 220 6.16 18.00 1.06
CA MET A 220 6.80 17.36 2.22
C MET A 220 6.51 18.14 3.51
N ASN A 221 6.55 19.47 3.47
CA ASN A 221 6.19 20.32 4.59
C ASN A 221 4.69 20.21 4.94
N LEU A 222 3.81 20.25 3.94
CA LEU A 222 2.38 20.04 4.15
C LEU A 222 2.09 18.65 4.76
N TYR A 223 2.79 17.61 4.31
CA TYR A 223 2.63 16.26 4.84
C TYR A 223 3.08 16.19 6.30
N ALA A 224 4.25 16.77 6.61
CA ALA A 224 4.75 16.82 7.98
C ALA A 224 3.77 17.54 8.91
N GLU A 225 3.24 18.69 8.48
CA GLU A 225 2.23 19.44 9.23
C GLU A 225 0.93 18.64 9.40
N THR A 226 0.40 18.08 8.31
CA THR A 226 -0.85 17.32 8.30
C THR A 226 -0.76 16.12 9.22
N PHE A 227 0.32 15.35 9.13
CA PHE A 227 0.54 14.18 9.98
C PHE A 227 0.70 14.60 11.44
N SER A 228 1.51 15.63 11.72
CA SER A 228 1.70 16.16 13.08
C SER A 228 0.39 16.56 13.75
N LYS A 229 -0.47 17.28 13.02
CA LYS A 229 -1.79 17.67 13.52
C LYS A 229 -2.69 16.45 13.74
N ALA A 230 -2.67 15.47 12.84
CA ALA A 230 -3.46 14.25 12.96
C ALA A 230 -3.11 13.39 14.19
N VAL A 231 -1.84 13.44 14.63
CA VAL A 231 -1.36 12.70 15.82
C VAL A 231 -1.12 13.57 17.05
N ASN A 232 -1.43 14.88 16.97
CA ASN A 232 -1.21 15.86 18.05
C ASN A 232 0.24 15.84 18.59
N MET A 233 1.23 15.77 17.69
CA MET A 233 2.65 15.67 18.02
C MET A 233 3.47 16.40 16.95
N ASN A 234 4.44 17.20 17.34
CA ASN A 234 5.39 17.83 16.43
C ASN A 234 6.40 16.77 15.92
N LEU A 235 6.32 16.46 14.63
CA LEU A 235 7.12 15.46 13.92
C LEU A 235 8.24 16.12 13.09
N ALA A 236 8.40 17.44 13.14
CA ALA A 236 9.44 18.14 12.39
C ALA A 236 10.84 17.56 12.65
N PRO A 237 11.26 17.25 13.90
CA PRO A 237 12.56 16.62 14.14
C PRO A 237 12.72 15.27 13.44
N PHE A 238 11.66 14.44 13.46
CA PHE A 238 11.65 13.14 12.81
C PHE A 238 11.84 13.26 11.29
N PHE A 239 11.08 14.13 10.62
CA PHE A 239 11.22 14.32 9.18
C PHE A 239 12.58 14.93 8.81
N LYS A 240 13.11 15.86 9.61
CA LYS A 240 14.48 16.38 9.45
C LYS A 240 15.53 15.27 9.58
N ALA A 241 15.36 14.33 10.52
CA ALA A 241 16.27 13.20 10.69
C ALA A 241 16.25 12.22 9.50
N TRP A 242 15.19 12.23 8.69
CA TRP A 242 15.09 11.55 7.40
C TRP A 242 15.59 12.39 6.20
N GLY A 243 16.09 13.60 6.44
CA GLY A 243 16.64 14.49 5.41
C GLY A 243 15.58 15.33 4.69
N TRP A 244 14.34 15.39 5.16
CA TRP A 244 13.31 16.23 4.55
C TRP A 244 13.59 17.73 4.79
N PRO A 245 13.33 18.61 3.81
CA PRO A 245 13.63 20.04 3.90
C PRO A 245 12.52 20.78 4.67
N ILE A 246 12.35 20.44 5.95
CA ILE A 246 11.34 21.07 6.81
C ILE A 246 11.71 22.53 7.05
N GLN A 247 10.81 23.42 6.66
CA GLN A 247 11.00 24.87 6.70
C GLN A 247 10.70 25.44 8.09
N PRO A 248 11.31 26.59 8.46
CA PRO A 248 11.05 27.25 9.74
C PRO A 248 9.56 27.60 9.96
N SER A 249 8.81 27.94 8.91
CA SER A 249 7.38 28.22 8.98
C SER A 249 6.55 27.00 9.39
N THR A 250 6.95 25.80 8.97
CA THR A 250 6.34 24.54 9.39
C THR A 250 6.62 24.28 10.86
N GLU A 251 7.84 24.49 11.33
CA GLU A 251 8.19 24.34 12.74
C GLU A 251 7.44 25.31 13.63
N GLU A 252 7.32 26.57 13.21
CA GLU A 252 6.55 27.61 13.88
C GLU A 252 5.07 27.22 13.97
N THR A 253 4.50 26.65 12.90
CA THR A 253 3.12 26.14 12.90
C THR A 253 2.92 25.00 13.90
N LEU A 254 3.94 24.19 14.12
CA LEU A 254 3.89 23.01 15.00
C LEU A 254 4.41 23.27 16.43
N ARG A 255 4.85 24.50 16.75
CA ARG A 255 5.55 24.82 18.00
C ARG A 255 4.79 24.51 19.28
N ASN A 256 3.46 24.53 19.22
CA ASN A 256 2.58 24.31 20.38
C ASN A 256 2.27 22.82 20.62
N LEU A 257 2.67 21.93 19.71
CA LEU A 257 2.49 20.49 19.88
C LEU A 257 3.67 19.89 20.67
N PRO A 258 3.43 18.85 21.50
CA PRO A 258 4.51 18.08 22.12
C PRO A 258 5.48 17.55 21.06
N VAL A 259 6.78 17.65 21.31
CA VAL A 259 7.80 17.27 20.33
C VAL A 259 8.17 15.79 20.49
N TRP A 260 8.24 15.05 19.37
CA TRP A 260 8.70 13.67 19.38
C TRP A 260 10.23 13.60 19.36
N HIS A 261 10.85 13.70 20.54
CA HIS A 261 12.32 13.70 20.68
C HIS A 261 12.96 12.31 20.57
N ASP A 262 12.29 11.27 21.03
CA ASP A 262 12.79 9.88 21.08
C ASP A 262 12.43 9.08 19.81
N HIS A 263 12.39 9.75 18.66
CA HIS A 263 12.04 9.09 17.41
C HIS A 263 13.14 8.10 16.95
N PRO A 264 12.82 7.03 16.19
CA PRO A 264 13.78 5.98 15.88
C PRO A 264 15.06 6.48 15.20
N MET A 265 14.98 7.52 14.37
CA MET A 265 16.16 8.09 13.71
C MET A 265 17.10 8.88 14.64
N ALA A 266 16.70 9.21 15.87
CA ALA A 266 17.50 10.03 16.79
C ALA A 266 18.77 9.29 17.25
N GLN A 267 18.75 7.95 17.22
CA GLN A 267 19.91 7.11 17.55
C GLN A 267 21.05 7.20 16.51
N TYR A 268 20.78 7.76 15.33
CA TYR A 268 21.77 7.93 14.26
C TYR A 268 22.21 9.39 14.12
N ALA A 269 21.73 10.29 14.99
CA ALA A 269 22.01 11.72 14.96
C ALA A 269 23.51 12.02 15.04
#